data_AF-A0A8J4U8B3-F1
#
_entry.id   AF-A0A8J4U8B3-F1
#
_cell.length_a   1.000
_cell.length_b   1.000
_cell.length_c   1.000
_cell.angle_alpha   90.00
_cell.angle_beta   90.00
_cell.angle_gamma   90.00
#
_symmetry.space_group_name_H-M   'P 1'
#
loop_
_entity.id
_entity.type
_entity.pdbx_description
1 polymer ?
#
loop_
_entity_poly.entity_id
_entity_poly.type
_entity_poly.pdbx_seq_one_letter_code
_entity_poly.pdbx_strand_id
1 'polypeptide(L)'
;MASLRCFLRSGKNAVSSVLRREFHRTPSAAVQVTVRDALNQAMDEELERDERVFLLGEEVAQYDGAYKVSRGLWKKYGDKRVIDTPISEMGFAGIAVGSAMAGLRPICEFMTFNFSMQAIDQVINSAAKTYYMSAGLQNVPIVFRGPNGASAGVAAQHSQCFAAWYGHCPGLKVVSPWNAEDAKGLLKSAIRDDNPVVVLENELMYGVAFELSEEAQSKDFTIPIGKAKIERSGSHITLVSHSRMVGHCLDAAAVLAKEGIECEVINLRTIRPLDVETIETSVMKTNHLVTIEGGWPQFGVGAEICARIME
;
A
#
# COMPACT_ATOMS: atom_id res chain seq x y z
N MET A 1 59.99 52.36 -18.93
CA MET A 1 60.40 52.58 -20.33
C MET A 1 61.00 51.27 -20.82
N ALA A 2 60.66 50.62 -21.93
CA ALA A 2 59.81 50.87 -23.08
C ALA A 2 59.56 49.44 -23.67
N SER A 3 58.32 49.04 -23.97
CA SER A 3 57.67 49.20 -25.28
C SER A 3 57.88 48.01 -26.25
N LEU A 4 56.76 47.32 -26.50
CA LEU A 4 56.18 46.98 -27.82
C LEU A 4 56.99 46.09 -28.78
N ARG A 5 56.44 44.98 -29.29
CA ARG A 5 55.61 44.83 -30.53
C ARG A 5 56.26 43.64 -31.28
N CYS A 6 55.66 42.81 -32.13
CA CYS A 6 54.33 42.62 -32.70
C CYS A 6 54.42 41.26 -33.44
N PHE A 7 53.38 40.43 -33.33
CA PHE A 7 52.74 39.66 -34.42
C PHE A 7 53.42 38.49 -35.17
N LEU A 8 52.61 37.42 -35.25
CA LEU A 8 52.44 36.41 -36.31
C LEU A 8 53.32 35.16 -36.29
N ARG A 9 52.74 34.05 -35.82
CA ARG A 9 52.21 33.02 -36.75
C ARG A 9 51.27 32.02 -36.06
N SER A 10 50.11 31.90 -36.68
CA SER A 10 49.00 30.98 -36.43
C SER A 10 49.35 29.54 -36.82
N GLY A 11 48.74 28.58 -36.13
CA GLY A 11 48.41 27.28 -36.72
C GLY A 11 48.60 26.08 -35.79
N LYS A 12 47.48 25.44 -35.47
CA LYS A 12 47.31 24.09 -34.88
C LYS A 12 47.32 24.03 -33.35
N ASN A 13 46.13 24.18 -32.77
CA ASN A 13 45.59 23.30 -31.73
C ASN A 13 44.16 23.75 -31.42
N ALA A 14 43.23 23.41 -32.30
CA ALA A 14 41.81 23.68 -32.14
C ALA A 14 40.99 22.42 -32.46
N VAL A 15 41.20 21.34 -31.69
CA VAL A 15 40.26 20.20 -31.65
C VAL A 15 40.37 19.50 -30.28
N SER A 16 39.59 19.94 -29.28
CA SER A 16 39.09 19.02 -28.23
C SER A 16 37.94 19.56 -27.37
N SER A 17 37.36 20.74 -27.65
CA SER A 17 36.15 21.21 -26.95
C SER A 17 34.88 20.71 -27.63
N VAL A 18 34.77 19.39 -27.83
CA VAL A 18 33.51 18.77 -28.25
C VAL A 18 32.61 18.65 -27.02
N LEU A 19 31.75 19.67 -26.86
CA LEU A 19 30.39 19.60 -26.34
C LEU A 19 30.08 18.36 -25.48
N ARG A 20 30.28 18.45 -24.16
CA ARG A 20 29.44 17.68 -23.21
C ARG A 20 28.03 18.25 -23.31
N ARG A 21 27.24 17.73 -24.24
CA ARG A 21 25.78 17.88 -24.19
C ARG A 21 25.30 17.07 -23.00
N GLU A 22 24.99 17.73 -21.91
CA GLU A 22 24.09 17.17 -20.91
C GLU A 22 22.75 16.96 -21.61
N PHE A 23 22.43 15.71 -21.93
CA PHE A 23 21.09 15.34 -22.34
C PHE A 23 20.18 15.64 -21.16
N HIS A 24 19.47 16.76 -21.21
CA HIS A 24 18.25 16.94 -20.44
C HIS A 24 17.31 15.81 -20.86
N ARG A 25 17.17 14.80 -20.00
CA ARG A 25 16.03 13.88 -20.12
C ARG A 25 14.80 14.72 -19.87
N THR A 26 13.98 14.89 -20.90
CA THR A 26 12.58 15.26 -20.69
C THR A 26 12.02 14.25 -19.67
N PRO A 27 11.41 14.68 -18.55
CA PRO A 27 10.76 13.75 -17.65
C PRO A 27 9.81 12.87 -18.46
N SER A 28 9.82 11.57 -18.21
CA SER A 28 8.82 10.68 -18.81
C SER A 28 7.43 11.26 -18.52
N ALA A 29 6.51 11.21 -19.49
CA ALA A 29 5.15 11.71 -19.28
C ALA A 29 4.54 11.01 -18.05
N ALA A 30 4.04 11.81 -17.11
CA ALA A 30 3.37 11.37 -15.90
C ALA A 30 2.29 10.33 -16.21
N VAL A 31 2.52 9.06 -15.86
CA VAL A 31 1.54 7.99 -16.10
C VAL A 31 0.49 8.06 -15.01
N GLN A 32 -0.74 8.39 -15.39
CA GLN A 32 -1.89 8.36 -14.50
C GLN A 32 -2.40 6.93 -14.40
N VAL A 33 -2.46 6.41 -13.17
CA VAL A 33 -2.90 5.04 -12.88
C VAL A 33 -3.97 5.10 -11.80
N THR A 34 -5.07 4.38 -11.99
CA THR A 34 -6.08 4.25 -10.93
C THR A 34 -5.59 3.31 -9.82
N VAL A 35 -6.09 3.47 -8.60
CA VAL A 35 -5.77 2.52 -7.51
C VAL A 35 -6.11 1.08 -7.91
N ARG A 36 -7.23 0.87 -8.62
CA ARG A 36 -7.61 -0.44 -9.17
C ARG A 36 -6.54 -0.99 -10.12
N ASP A 37 -6.09 -0.17 -11.07
CA ASP A 37 -5.09 -0.61 -12.05
C ASP A 37 -3.73 -0.84 -11.39
N ALA A 38 -3.38 -0.09 -10.35
CA ALA A 38 -2.16 -0.28 -9.57
C ALA A 38 -2.15 -1.61 -8.81
N LEU A 39 -3.28 -1.98 -8.19
CA LEU A 39 -3.47 -3.30 -7.57
C LEU A 39 -3.41 -4.43 -8.61
N ASN A 40 -4.02 -4.22 -9.77
CA ASN A 40 -3.95 -5.18 -10.88
C ASN A 40 -2.51 -5.39 -11.36
N GLN A 41 -1.76 -4.30 -11.60
CA GLN A 41 -0.35 -4.35 -11.97
C GLN A 41 0.49 -5.08 -10.94
N ALA A 42 0.28 -4.82 -9.64
CA ALA A 42 0.98 -5.54 -8.58
C ALA A 42 0.74 -7.05 -8.65
N MET A 43 -0.52 -7.49 -8.79
CA MET A 43 -0.83 -8.91 -8.92
C MET A 43 -0.29 -9.50 -10.22
N ASP A 44 -0.42 -8.79 -11.33
CA ASP A 44 0.08 -9.27 -12.63
C ASP A 44 1.60 -9.52 -12.58
N GLU A 45 2.35 -8.55 -12.06
CA GLU A 45 3.80 -8.63 -11.95
C GLU A 45 4.26 -9.76 -11.00
N GLU A 46 3.57 -9.98 -9.87
CA GLU A 46 3.93 -11.05 -8.95
C GLU A 46 3.50 -12.44 -9.43
N LEU A 47 2.37 -12.55 -10.16
CA LEU A 47 1.95 -13.79 -10.84
C LEU A 47 2.93 -14.20 -11.94
N GLU A 48 3.46 -13.23 -12.69
CA GLU A 48 4.52 -13.44 -13.69
C GLU A 48 5.83 -13.87 -13.02
N ARG A 49 6.17 -13.25 -11.89
CA ARG A 49 7.45 -13.45 -11.18
C ARG A 49 7.56 -14.79 -10.48
N ASP A 50 6.50 -15.29 -9.86
CA ASP A 50 6.54 -16.49 -9.02
C ASP A 50 5.36 -17.42 -9.35
N GLU A 51 5.66 -18.60 -9.89
CA GLU A 51 4.68 -19.61 -10.27
C GLU A 51 3.85 -20.16 -9.10
N ARG A 52 4.33 -19.96 -7.86
CA ARG A 52 3.65 -20.36 -6.62
C ARG A 52 2.59 -19.37 -6.18
N VAL A 53 2.59 -18.15 -6.71
CA VAL A 53 1.58 -17.13 -6.40
C VAL A 53 0.30 -17.47 -7.15
N PHE A 54 -0.85 -17.38 -6.51
CA PHE A 54 -2.14 -17.54 -7.20
C PHE A 54 -3.23 -16.74 -6.49
N LEU A 55 -4.26 -16.35 -7.22
CA LEU A 55 -5.42 -15.63 -6.71
C LEU A 55 -6.60 -16.60 -6.55
N LEU A 56 -7.27 -16.55 -5.40
CA LEU A 56 -8.54 -17.23 -5.18
C LEU A 56 -9.53 -16.33 -4.44
N GLY A 57 -10.81 -16.48 -4.75
CA GLY A 57 -11.91 -15.79 -4.09
C GLY A 57 -13.19 -15.84 -4.93
N GLU A 58 -14.23 -15.17 -4.47
CA GLU A 58 -15.50 -15.08 -5.18
C GLU A 58 -15.40 -14.11 -6.36
N GLU A 59 -15.76 -14.58 -7.56
CA GLU A 59 -15.85 -13.78 -8.78
C GLU A 59 -14.52 -13.14 -9.24
N VAL A 60 -13.39 -13.66 -8.78
CA VAL A 60 -12.05 -13.13 -9.11
C VAL A 60 -11.58 -13.50 -10.51
N ALA A 61 -12.13 -14.56 -11.11
CA ALA A 61 -11.65 -15.12 -12.35
C ALA A 61 -12.52 -14.74 -13.55
N GLN A 62 -13.58 -15.50 -13.84
CA GLN A 62 -14.36 -15.31 -15.08
C GLN A 62 -15.15 -13.99 -15.10
N TYR A 63 -15.50 -13.49 -13.92
CA TYR A 63 -16.20 -12.21 -13.76
C TYR A 63 -15.25 -11.00 -13.77
N ASP A 64 -13.94 -11.19 -13.96
CA ASP A 64 -12.90 -10.15 -13.89
C ASP A 64 -12.79 -9.43 -12.53
N GLY A 65 -13.29 -10.03 -11.44
CA GLY A 65 -13.34 -9.43 -10.10
C GLY A 65 -14.63 -8.63 -9.85
N ALA A 66 -15.21 -8.75 -8.67
CA ALA A 66 -16.40 -8.00 -8.26
C ALA A 66 -16.25 -6.47 -8.49
N TYR A 67 -15.09 -5.93 -8.12
CA TYR A 67 -14.72 -4.52 -8.32
C TYR A 67 -13.74 -4.27 -9.46
N LYS A 68 -13.54 -5.27 -10.32
CA LYS A 68 -12.66 -5.24 -11.49
C LYS A 68 -11.15 -5.12 -11.19
N VAL A 69 -10.73 -5.44 -9.97
CA VAL A 69 -9.32 -5.38 -9.54
C VAL A 69 -8.49 -6.50 -10.20
N SER A 70 -9.06 -7.69 -10.42
CA SER A 70 -8.39 -8.82 -11.06
C SER A 70 -8.64 -8.94 -12.57
N ARG A 71 -9.17 -7.88 -13.20
CA ARG A 71 -9.53 -7.87 -14.63
C ARG A 71 -8.38 -8.36 -15.51
N GLY A 72 -8.67 -9.28 -16.42
CA GLY A 72 -7.73 -9.80 -17.41
C GLY A 72 -6.73 -10.83 -16.88
N LEU A 73 -6.59 -11.00 -15.56
CA LEU A 73 -5.64 -11.94 -14.98
C LEU A 73 -5.99 -13.39 -15.30
N TRP A 74 -7.28 -13.77 -15.18
CA TRP A 74 -7.72 -15.12 -15.54
C TRP A 74 -7.47 -15.44 -17.01
N LYS A 75 -7.77 -14.50 -17.91
CA LYS A 75 -7.49 -14.66 -19.34
C LYS A 75 -6.00 -14.85 -19.63
N LYS A 76 -5.11 -14.25 -18.82
CA LYS A 76 -3.66 -14.35 -18.97
C LYS A 76 -3.08 -15.63 -18.36
N TYR A 77 -3.55 -16.04 -17.17
CA TYR A 77 -2.92 -17.10 -16.37
C TYR A 77 -3.74 -18.39 -16.20
N GLY A 78 -5.02 -18.38 -16.58
CA GLY A 78 -5.90 -19.54 -16.59
C GLY A 78 -6.36 -20.04 -15.22
N ASP A 79 -7.13 -21.13 -15.27
CA ASP A 79 -7.90 -21.67 -14.13
C ASP A 79 -7.05 -22.14 -12.95
N LYS A 80 -5.75 -22.41 -13.16
CA LYS A 80 -4.85 -22.87 -12.09
C LYS A 80 -4.32 -21.72 -11.23
N ARG A 81 -4.32 -20.48 -11.76
CA ARG A 81 -3.65 -19.33 -11.15
C ARG A 81 -4.63 -18.25 -10.70
N VAL A 82 -5.83 -18.22 -11.27
CA VAL A 82 -6.93 -17.32 -10.86
C VAL A 82 -8.20 -18.15 -10.73
N ILE A 83 -8.66 -18.34 -9.49
CA ILE A 83 -9.60 -19.40 -9.12
C ILE A 83 -10.86 -18.79 -8.50
N ASP A 84 -12.01 -18.97 -9.17
CA ASP A 84 -13.31 -18.68 -8.56
C ASP A 84 -13.66 -19.71 -7.50
N THR A 85 -14.14 -19.24 -6.35
CA THR A 85 -14.57 -20.08 -5.23
C THR A 85 -16.09 -20.01 -5.04
N PRO A 86 -16.73 -21.04 -4.44
CA PRO A 86 -18.07 -20.90 -3.89
C PRO A 86 -18.12 -19.82 -2.80
N ILE A 87 -19.33 -19.32 -2.50
CA ILE A 87 -19.57 -18.34 -1.43
C ILE A 87 -19.44 -19.06 -0.07
N SER A 88 -18.21 -19.13 0.44
CA SER A 88 -17.83 -19.96 1.58
C SER A 88 -16.49 -19.48 2.17
N GLU A 89 -16.49 -18.28 2.74
CA GLU A 89 -15.31 -17.55 3.19
C GLU A 89 -14.41 -18.37 4.10
N MET A 90 -14.99 -19.05 5.09
CA MET A 90 -14.24 -19.94 5.99
C MET A 90 -13.52 -21.06 5.22
N GLY A 91 -14.19 -21.63 4.22
CA GLY A 91 -13.69 -22.74 3.43
C GLY A 91 -12.49 -22.34 2.57
N PHE A 92 -12.66 -21.32 1.73
CA PHE A 92 -11.58 -20.92 0.83
C PHE A 92 -10.42 -20.24 1.56
N ALA A 93 -10.67 -19.52 2.67
CA ALA A 93 -9.59 -18.98 3.49
C ALA A 93 -8.75 -20.10 4.13
N GLY A 94 -9.39 -21.16 4.63
CA GLY A 94 -8.68 -22.34 5.15
C GLY A 94 -7.88 -23.08 4.08
N ILE A 95 -8.44 -23.23 2.87
CA ILE A 95 -7.71 -23.78 1.71
C ILE A 95 -6.49 -22.92 1.38
N ALA A 96 -6.64 -21.60 1.36
CA ALA A 96 -5.53 -20.68 1.13
C ALA A 96 -4.45 -20.87 2.20
N VAL A 97 -4.79 -20.85 3.49
CA VAL A 97 -3.82 -21.06 4.58
C VAL A 97 -3.10 -22.40 4.44
N GLY A 98 -3.83 -23.50 4.19
CA GLY A 98 -3.23 -24.81 3.98
C GLY A 98 -2.29 -24.86 2.78
N SER A 99 -2.65 -24.20 1.68
CA SER A 99 -1.79 -24.10 0.49
C SER A 99 -0.52 -23.29 0.75
N ALA A 100 -0.60 -22.23 1.56
CA ALA A 100 0.56 -21.44 1.98
C ALA A 100 1.52 -22.27 2.83
N MET A 101 0.99 -23.05 3.78
CA MET A 101 1.78 -23.98 4.58
C MET A 101 2.47 -25.05 3.72
N ALA A 102 1.83 -25.46 2.62
CA ALA A 102 2.37 -26.41 1.65
C ALA A 102 3.37 -25.79 0.64
N GLY A 103 3.73 -24.51 0.80
CA GLY A 103 4.77 -23.84 0.01
C GLY A 103 4.27 -22.99 -1.16
N LEU A 104 2.95 -22.83 -1.33
CA LEU A 104 2.38 -21.86 -2.28
C LEU A 104 2.31 -20.45 -1.66
N ARG A 105 1.94 -19.45 -2.47
CA ARG A 105 1.84 -18.04 -2.05
C ARG A 105 0.46 -17.45 -2.42
N PRO A 106 -0.62 -17.92 -1.79
CA PRO A 106 -1.98 -17.50 -2.12
C PRO A 106 -2.24 -16.02 -1.85
N ILE A 107 -2.98 -15.41 -2.76
CA ILE A 107 -3.67 -14.13 -2.60
C ILE A 107 -5.15 -14.47 -2.44
N CYS A 108 -5.66 -14.41 -1.22
CA CYS A 108 -7.04 -14.69 -0.86
C CYS A 108 -7.85 -13.38 -0.88
N GLU A 109 -8.83 -13.28 -1.76
CA GLU A 109 -9.73 -12.12 -1.85
C GLU A 109 -11.02 -12.36 -1.07
N PHE A 110 -11.33 -11.46 -0.14
CA PHE A 110 -12.70 -11.30 0.36
C PHE A 110 -13.39 -10.20 -0.44
N MET A 111 -14.60 -10.47 -0.96
CA MET A 111 -15.35 -9.50 -1.75
C MET A 111 -15.52 -8.16 -1.01
N THR A 112 -15.71 -8.23 0.31
CA THR A 112 -15.45 -7.12 1.24
C THR A 112 -14.99 -7.67 2.58
N PHE A 113 -14.20 -6.91 3.33
CA PHE A 113 -13.76 -7.31 4.67
C PHE A 113 -14.91 -7.52 5.67
N ASN A 114 -16.12 -7.00 5.40
CA ASN A 114 -17.30 -7.37 6.19
C ASN A 114 -17.51 -8.90 6.22
N PHE A 115 -17.28 -9.58 5.09
CA PHE A 115 -17.47 -11.02 4.97
C PHE A 115 -16.28 -11.83 5.52
N SER A 116 -15.12 -11.19 5.67
CA SER A 116 -13.96 -11.80 6.35
C SER A 116 -14.27 -12.23 7.79
N MET A 117 -15.32 -11.67 8.43
CA MET A 117 -15.78 -12.12 9.74
C MET A 117 -16.15 -13.60 9.77
N GLN A 118 -16.66 -14.15 8.68
CA GLN A 118 -16.95 -15.60 8.59
C GLN A 118 -15.67 -16.44 8.58
N ALA A 119 -14.52 -15.88 8.20
CA ALA A 119 -13.25 -16.57 8.06
C ALA A 119 -12.17 -16.09 9.04
N ILE A 120 -12.50 -15.18 9.96
CA ILE A 120 -11.50 -14.53 10.82
C ILE A 120 -10.74 -15.53 11.68
N ASP A 121 -11.36 -16.66 12.02
CA ASP A 121 -10.71 -17.77 12.73
C ASP A 121 -9.51 -18.34 11.93
N GLN A 122 -9.64 -18.52 10.61
CA GLN A 122 -8.53 -18.97 9.76
C GLN A 122 -7.42 -17.92 9.67
N VAL A 123 -7.79 -16.64 9.57
CA VAL A 123 -6.82 -15.53 9.51
C VAL A 123 -6.02 -15.44 10.83
N ILE A 124 -6.69 -15.56 11.97
CA ILE A 124 -6.05 -15.37 13.28
C ILE A 124 -5.44 -16.66 13.81
N ASN A 125 -6.24 -17.72 13.98
CA ASN A 125 -5.81 -18.92 14.69
C ASN A 125 -4.98 -19.84 13.80
N SER A 126 -5.31 -19.96 12.50
CA SER A 126 -4.56 -20.83 11.58
C SER A 126 -3.39 -20.14 10.89
N ALA A 127 -3.50 -18.85 10.52
CA ALA A 127 -2.42 -18.16 9.84
C ALA A 127 -1.49 -17.43 10.83
N ALA A 128 -1.98 -16.40 11.52
CA ALA A 128 -1.15 -15.49 12.32
C ALA A 128 -0.31 -16.19 13.40
N LYS A 129 -0.90 -17.16 14.11
CA LYS A 129 -0.26 -17.80 15.28
C LYS A 129 0.67 -18.96 14.93
N THR A 130 0.58 -19.52 13.72
CA THR A 130 1.24 -20.79 13.37
C THR A 130 2.76 -20.70 13.45
N TYR A 131 3.39 -19.63 12.97
CA TYR A 131 4.85 -19.50 13.01
C TYR A 131 5.37 -19.53 14.45
N TYR A 132 4.68 -18.83 15.36
CA TYR A 132 5.00 -18.85 16.78
C TYR A 132 4.75 -20.22 17.42
N MET A 133 3.57 -20.81 17.20
CA MET A 133 3.18 -22.09 17.78
C MET A 133 4.06 -23.26 17.31
N SER A 134 4.58 -23.19 16.09
CA SER A 134 5.51 -24.17 15.53
C SER A 134 6.97 -23.90 15.89
N ALA A 135 7.25 -22.94 16.78
CA ALA A 135 8.60 -22.51 17.16
C ALA A 135 9.48 -22.14 15.95
N GLY A 136 8.90 -21.45 14.97
CA GLY A 136 9.59 -20.97 13.77
C GLY A 136 9.73 -21.98 12.63
N LEU A 137 9.07 -23.15 12.73
CA LEU A 137 9.18 -24.21 11.72
C LEU A 137 8.21 -24.04 10.54
N GLN A 138 7.00 -23.53 10.78
CA GLN A 138 5.96 -23.41 9.76
C GLN A 138 5.60 -21.94 9.53
N ASN A 139 6.08 -21.36 8.43
CA ASN A 139 5.62 -20.06 7.95
C ASN A 139 4.31 -20.19 7.17
N VAL A 140 3.61 -19.07 7.00
CA VAL A 140 2.35 -18.98 6.27
C VAL A 140 2.40 -17.75 5.34
N PRO A 141 3.06 -17.86 4.18
CA PRO A 141 3.16 -16.77 3.19
C PRO A 141 1.83 -16.57 2.45
N ILE A 142 0.91 -15.78 3.04
CA ILE A 142 -0.44 -15.56 2.52
C ILE A 142 -0.80 -14.07 2.55
N VAL A 143 -1.50 -13.61 1.52
CA VAL A 143 -2.14 -12.29 1.50
C VAL A 143 -3.66 -12.45 1.62
N PHE A 144 -4.28 -11.72 2.52
CA PHE A 144 -5.73 -11.50 2.55
C PHE A 144 -6.02 -10.07 2.08
N ARG A 145 -6.76 -9.91 0.98
CA ARG A 145 -7.06 -8.58 0.41
C ARG A 145 -8.55 -8.40 0.14
N GLY A 146 -8.96 -7.15 -0.03
CA GLY A 146 -10.33 -6.76 -0.34
C GLY A 146 -10.68 -5.34 0.14
N PRO A 147 -11.82 -4.79 -0.30
CA PRO A 147 -12.27 -3.47 0.15
C PRO A 147 -12.72 -3.49 1.62
N ASN A 148 -12.32 -2.47 2.35
CA ASN A 148 -12.57 -2.26 3.77
C ASN A 148 -13.07 -0.83 4.06
N GLY A 149 -13.95 -0.69 5.05
CA GLY A 149 -14.54 0.59 5.45
C GLY A 149 -15.80 0.96 4.67
N ALA A 150 -16.23 2.20 4.82
CA ALA A 150 -17.48 2.70 4.25
C ALA A 150 -17.44 2.81 2.72
N SER A 151 -18.61 2.62 2.11
CA SER A 151 -18.91 2.90 0.71
C SER A 151 -20.20 3.72 0.56
N ALA A 152 -20.66 3.95 -0.67
CA ALA A 152 -21.83 4.77 -0.96
C ALA A 152 -23.14 3.96 -0.88
N GLY A 153 -23.93 4.18 0.18
CA GLY A 153 -25.30 3.66 0.26
C GLY A 153 -25.44 2.17 0.54
N VAL A 154 -24.39 1.51 1.06
CA VAL A 154 -24.36 0.05 1.27
C VAL A 154 -24.80 -0.39 2.68
N ALA A 155 -25.26 0.55 3.52
CA ALA A 155 -25.83 0.32 4.84
C ALA A 155 -24.88 -0.39 5.83
N ALA A 156 -25.43 -0.93 6.93
CA ALA A 156 -24.68 -1.34 8.11
C ALA A 156 -23.74 -2.54 7.89
N GLN A 157 -24.15 -3.54 7.10
CA GLN A 157 -23.42 -4.81 6.94
C GLN A 157 -22.33 -4.79 5.86
N HIS A 158 -22.14 -3.66 5.18
CA HIS A 158 -21.16 -3.50 4.08
C HIS A 158 -20.26 -2.27 4.26
N SER A 159 -20.23 -1.67 5.46
CA SER A 159 -19.53 -0.39 5.70
C SER A 159 -18.48 -0.44 6.82
N GLN A 160 -18.18 -1.63 7.37
CA GLN A 160 -17.32 -1.74 8.55
C GLN A 160 -15.83 -1.65 8.20
N CYS A 161 -15.06 -0.97 9.05
CA CYS A 161 -13.60 -0.93 9.00
C CYS A 161 -13.01 -1.92 10.03
N PHE A 162 -12.12 -2.80 9.58
CA PHE A 162 -11.48 -3.84 10.39
C PHE A 162 -10.01 -3.55 10.71
N ALA A 163 -9.53 -2.33 10.47
CA ALA A 163 -8.15 -1.93 10.76
C ALA A 163 -7.74 -2.23 12.20
N ALA A 164 -8.55 -1.82 13.17
CA ALA A 164 -8.30 -2.09 14.60
C ALA A 164 -8.37 -3.59 14.94
N TRP A 165 -9.35 -4.32 14.38
CA TRP A 165 -9.54 -5.74 14.65
C TRP A 165 -8.31 -6.57 14.25
N TYR A 166 -7.86 -6.43 13.00
CA TYR A 166 -6.68 -7.15 12.52
C TYR A 166 -5.38 -6.58 13.10
N GLY A 167 -5.31 -5.26 13.32
CA GLY A 167 -4.15 -4.62 13.94
C GLY A 167 -3.87 -5.09 15.38
N HIS A 168 -4.91 -5.56 16.08
CA HIS A 168 -4.78 -6.09 17.43
C HIS A 168 -4.03 -7.42 17.51
N CYS A 169 -4.07 -8.25 16.46
CA CYS A 169 -3.61 -9.64 16.53
C CYS A 169 -2.10 -9.81 16.21
N PRO A 170 -1.28 -10.33 17.13
CA PRO A 170 0.11 -10.68 16.85
C PRO A 170 0.26 -11.77 15.78
N GLY A 171 1.39 -11.73 15.07
CA GLY A 171 1.67 -12.63 13.94
C GLY A 171 1.14 -12.14 12.59
N LEU A 172 0.19 -11.20 12.58
CA LEU A 172 -0.22 -10.51 11.36
C LEU A 172 0.65 -9.29 11.06
N LYS A 173 0.75 -8.98 9.77
CA LYS A 173 0.99 -7.62 9.27
C LYS A 173 -0.31 -7.08 8.66
N VAL A 174 -0.57 -5.80 8.84
CA VAL A 174 -1.80 -5.15 8.36
C VAL A 174 -1.45 -3.84 7.70
N VAL A 175 -1.78 -3.70 6.41
CA VAL A 175 -1.56 -2.50 5.61
C VAL A 175 -2.88 -1.94 5.10
N SER A 176 -2.94 -0.62 4.91
CA SER A 176 -4.14 0.10 4.47
C SER A 176 -3.74 1.22 3.51
N PRO A 177 -3.55 0.89 2.21
CA PRO A 177 -3.07 1.84 1.20
C PRO A 177 -4.07 2.97 0.95
N TRP A 178 -3.57 4.16 0.58
CA TRP A 178 -4.39 5.30 0.19
C TRP A 178 -4.40 5.52 -1.33
N ASN A 179 -3.23 5.66 -1.95
CA ASN A 179 -3.09 6.04 -3.36
C ASN A 179 -2.57 4.89 -4.25
N ALA A 180 -2.34 5.17 -5.54
CA ALA A 180 -1.88 4.16 -6.50
C ALA A 180 -0.48 3.61 -6.17
N GLU A 181 0.45 4.45 -5.74
CA GLU A 181 1.80 4.00 -5.33
C GLU A 181 1.73 3.09 -4.11
N ASP A 182 0.98 3.49 -3.08
CA ASP A 182 0.76 2.70 -1.88
C ASP A 182 0.18 1.34 -2.24
N ALA A 183 -0.87 1.33 -3.06
CA ALA A 183 -1.57 0.11 -3.43
C ALA A 183 -0.67 -0.86 -4.19
N LYS A 184 0.09 -0.39 -5.18
CA LYS A 184 1.04 -1.22 -5.93
C LYS A 184 2.17 -1.71 -5.02
N GLY A 185 2.86 -0.79 -4.36
CA GLY A 185 4.07 -1.08 -3.60
C GLY A 185 3.81 -1.95 -2.37
N LEU A 186 2.74 -1.68 -1.61
CA LEU A 186 2.40 -2.46 -0.41
C LEU A 186 1.85 -3.83 -0.77
N LEU A 187 1.06 -3.98 -1.85
CA LEU A 187 0.58 -5.30 -2.26
C LEU A 187 1.73 -6.19 -2.74
N LYS A 188 2.69 -5.65 -3.50
CA LYS A 188 3.90 -6.38 -3.89
C LYS A 188 4.72 -6.80 -2.68
N SER A 189 4.94 -5.89 -1.73
CA SER A 189 5.60 -6.22 -0.46
C SER A 189 4.85 -7.30 0.32
N ALA A 190 3.53 -7.24 0.37
CA ALA A 190 2.69 -8.23 1.04
C ALA A 190 2.82 -9.62 0.40
N ILE A 191 2.76 -9.71 -0.93
CA ILE A 191 2.89 -10.99 -1.66
C ILE A 191 4.29 -11.60 -1.47
N ARG A 192 5.33 -10.76 -1.35
CA ARG A 192 6.72 -11.17 -1.13
C ARG A 192 7.04 -11.49 0.33
N ASP A 193 6.18 -11.11 1.28
CA ASP A 193 6.38 -11.36 2.71
C ASP A 193 6.13 -12.84 3.05
N ASP A 194 6.95 -13.42 3.93
CA ASP A 194 6.77 -14.82 4.36
C ASP A 194 5.80 -14.99 5.53
N ASN A 195 5.11 -13.91 5.93
CA ASN A 195 4.11 -13.89 6.99
C ASN A 195 2.70 -13.62 6.43
N PRO A 196 1.64 -13.88 7.20
CA PRO A 196 0.29 -13.48 6.82
C PRO A 196 0.14 -11.96 6.79
N VAL A 197 -0.29 -11.41 5.65
CA VAL A 197 -0.49 -9.97 5.47
C VAL A 197 -1.93 -9.68 5.09
N VAL A 198 -2.57 -8.77 5.83
CA VAL A 198 -3.90 -8.23 5.53
C VAL A 198 -3.76 -6.90 4.79
N VAL A 199 -4.35 -6.79 3.61
CA VAL A 199 -4.33 -5.59 2.76
C VAL A 199 -5.74 -4.99 2.71
N LEU A 200 -5.95 -3.94 3.52
CA LEU A 200 -7.23 -3.26 3.69
C LEU A 200 -7.39 -2.14 2.66
N GLU A 201 -7.93 -2.49 1.50
CA GLU A 201 -8.18 -1.57 0.39
C GLU A 201 -9.43 -0.73 0.65
N ASN A 202 -9.77 0.19 -0.25
CA ASN A 202 -10.98 1.01 -0.12
C ASN A 202 -11.71 1.14 -1.45
N GLU A 203 -13.00 0.80 -1.44
CA GLU A 203 -13.83 0.75 -2.65
C GLU A 203 -13.88 2.10 -3.38
N LEU A 204 -14.08 3.18 -2.62
CA LEU A 204 -14.20 4.52 -3.18
C LEU A 204 -12.88 5.02 -3.78
N MET A 205 -11.75 4.43 -3.41
CA MET A 205 -10.44 4.77 -3.97
C MET A 205 -10.14 4.05 -5.28
N TYR A 206 -10.80 2.93 -5.59
CA TYR A 206 -10.49 2.12 -6.78
C TYR A 206 -10.52 2.90 -8.10
N GLY A 207 -11.48 3.82 -8.25
CA GLY A 207 -11.63 4.64 -9.45
C GLY A 207 -10.78 5.91 -9.48
N VAL A 208 -10.06 6.23 -8.40
CA VAL A 208 -9.29 7.48 -8.29
C VAL A 208 -7.94 7.29 -8.96
N ALA A 209 -7.61 8.19 -9.89
CA ALA A 209 -6.33 8.22 -10.59
C ALA A 209 -5.30 9.06 -9.84
N PHE A 210 -4.07 8.57 -9.82
CA PHE A 210 -2.90 9.26 -9.29
C PHE A 210 -1.77 9.22 -10.30
N GLU A 211 -0.91 10.22 -10.25
CA GLU A 211 0.37 10.18 -10.94
C GLU A 211 1.28 9.14 -10.29
N LEU A 212 1.84 8.24 -11.09
CA LEU A 212 2.77 7.23 -10.64
C LEU A 212 4.22 7.69 -10.94
N SER A 213 5.06 7.79 -9.90
CA SER A 213 6.47 8.12 -10.09
C SER A 213 7.19 7.14 -11.02
N GLU A 214 8.29 7.57 -11.64
CA GLU A 214 9.13 6.69 -12.47
C GLU A 214 9.60 5.44 -11.70
N GLU A 215 9.88 5.59 -10.40
CA GLU A 215 10.23 4.48 -9.51
C GLU A 215 9.06 3.50 -9.35
N ALA A 216 7.85 4.01 -9.09
CA ALA A 216 6.65 3.20 -8.91
C ALA A 216 6.17 2.47 -10.18
N GLN A 217 6.65 2.90 -11.35
CA GLN A 217 6.42 2.19 -12.62
C GLN A 217 7.27 0.91 -12.75
N SER A 218 8.34 0.76 -11.97
CA SER A 218 9.19 -0.44 -12.00
C SER A 218 8.47 -1.70 -11.52
N LYS A 219 8.74 -2.85 -12.16
CA LYS A 219 8.28 -4.18 -11.70
C LYS A 219 8.93 -4.58 -10.36
N ASP A 220 10.02 -3.94 -9.97
CA ASP A 220 10.71 -4.20 -8.69
C ASP A 220 10.28 -3.25 -7.57
N PHE A 221 9.41 -2.28 -7.87
CA PHE A 221 8.92 -1.33 -6.88
C PHE A 221 8.22 -2.04 -5.73
N THR A 222 8.64 -1.71 -4.52
CA THR A 222 8.06 -2.22 -3.27
C THR A 222 8.08 -1.10 -2.24
N ILE A 223 7.11 -1.10 -1.33
CA ILE A 223 7.09 -0.17 -0.19
C ILE A 223 7.33 -0.99 1.08
N PRO A 224 8.30 -0.63 1.95
CA PRO A 224 8.54 -1.36 3.18
C PRO A 224 7.31 -1.32 4.09
N ILE A 225 6.85 -2.50 4.50
CA ILE A 225 5.79 -2.63 5.53
C ILE A 225 6.36 -2.15 6.87
N GLY A 226 5.56 -1.40 7.61
CA GLY A 226 5.96 -0.78 8.88
C GLY A 226 6.62 0.59 8.72
N LYS A 227 6.46 1.24 7.56
CA LYS A 227 6.93 2.62 7.33
C LYS A 227 5.81 3.53 6.83
N ALA A 228 5.60 4.61 7.58
CA ALA A 228 4.68 5.68 7.22
C ALA A 228 5.33 6.60 6.17
N LYS A 229 4.52 7.43 5.52
CA LYS A 229 4.97 8.47 4.59
C LYS A 229 4.44 9.82 5.04
N ILE A 230 5.32 10.82 5.11
CA ILE A 230 4.92 12.22 5.24
C ILE A 230 4.50 12.69 3.85
N GLU A 231 3.19 12.85 3.63
CA GLU A 231 2.64 13.30 2.35
C GLU A 231 2.73 14.83 2.21
N ARG A 232 2.73 15.54 3.34
CA ARG A 232 2.89 17.00 3.40
C ARG A 232 3.69 17.36 4.64
N SER A 233 4.76 18.13 4.48
CA SER A 233 5.52 18.68 5.61
C SER A 233 4.77 19.85 6.26
N GLY A 234 4.86 19.98 7.58
CA GLY A 234 4.31 21.10 8.32
C GLY A 234 4.98 21.31 9.67
N SER A 235 4.57 22.36 10.39
CA SER A 235 5.21 22.79 11.64
C SER A 235 4.25 23.11 12.78
N HIS A 236 2.94 23.23 12.53
CA HIS A 236 2.00 23.63 13.58
C HIS A 236 1.23 22.46 14.20
N ILE A 237 0.87 21.45 13.39
CA ILE A 237 0.10 20.29 13.85
C ILE A 237 0.39 19.06 13.00
N THR A 238 0.38 17.89 13.62
CA THR A 238 0.50 16.59 12.96
C THR A 238 -0.88 15.96 12.77
N LEU A 239 -1.21 15.61 11.53
CA LEU A 239 -2.41 14.87 11.14
C LEU A 239 -2.00 13.47 10.73
N VAL A 240 -2.45 12.45 11.46
CA VAL A 240 -2.14 11.05 11.16
C VAL A 240 -3.39 10.33 10.67
N SER A 241 -3.29 9.67 9.52
CA SER A 241 -4.41 8.93 8.96
C SER A 241 -3.97 7.74 8.09
N HIS A 242 -4.93 6.94 7.64
CA HIS A 242 -4.73 5.83 6.72
C HIS A 242 -5.87 5.75 5.71
N SER A 243 -5.64 4.99 4.62
CA SER A 243 -6.65 4.78 3.57
C SER A 243 -7.22 6.10 3.03
N ARG A 244 -8.50 6.10 2.65
CA ARG A 244 -9.22 7.25 2.08
C ARG A 244 -9.11 8.54 2.91
N MET A 245 -9.02 8.45 4.23
CA MET A 245 -9.00 9.63 5.10
C MET A 245 -7.73 10.49 4.93
N VAL A 246 -6.63 9.92 4.42
CA VAL A 246 -5.42 10.70 4.10
C VAL A 246 -5.71 11.82 3.09
N GLY A 247 -6.54 11.53 2.07
CA GLY A 247 -6.96 12.54 1.10
C GLY A 247 -7.70 13.71 1.75
N HIS A 248 -8.63 13.41 2.67
CA HIS A 248 -9.34 14.46 3.41
C HIS A 248 -8.41 15.26 4.34
N CYS A 249 -7.37 14.63 4.92
CA CYS A 249 -6.37 15.36 5.69
C CYS A 249 -5.58 16.35 4.84
N LEU A 250 -5.23 15.98 3.60
CA LEU A 250 -4.57 16.88 2.65
C LEU A 250 -5.48 18.04 2.23
N ASP A 251 -6.75 17.76 1.96
CA ASP A 251 -7.74 18.81 1.65
C ASP A 251 -7.88 19.79 2.82
N ALA A 252 -8.01 19.27 4.05
CA ALA A 252 -8.08 20.10 5.26
C ALA A 252 -6.80 20.92 5.47
N ALA A 253 -5.62 20.31 5.27
CA ALA A 253 -4.34 21.01 5.36
C ALA A 253 -4.22 22.14 4.31
N ALA A 254 -4.74 21.94 3.09
CA ALA A 254 -4.76 22.97 2.05
C ALA A 254 -5.70 24.14 2.38
N VAL A 255 -6.81 23.88 3.09
CA VAL A 255 -7.70 24.94 3.60
C VAL A 255 -7.00 25.71 4.73
N LEU A 256 -6.45 25.00 5.72
CA LEU A 256 -5.78 25.58 6.89
C LEU A 256 -4.52 26.38 6.52
N ALA A 257 -3.80 26.01 5.47
CA ALA A 257 -2.67 26.78 4.97
C ALA A 257 -3.06 28.21 4.54
N LYS A 258 -4.30 28.44 4.08
CA LYS A 258 -4.81 29.78 3.74
C LYS A 258 -5.01 30.66 4.98
N GLU A 259 -5.10 30.04 6.15
CA GLU A 259 -5.19 30.70 7.46
C GLU A 259 -3.81 30.75 8.16
N GLY A 260 -2.74 30.35 7.47
CA GLY A 260 -1.39 30.32 8.00
C GLY A 260 -1.05 29.07 8.85
N ILE A 261 -1.92 28.05 8.84
CA ILE A 261 -1.74 26.82 9.63
C ILE A 261 -1.17 25.71 8.74
N GLU A 262 0.16 25.58 8.78
CA GLU A 262 0.91 24.47 8.18
C GLU A 262 0.77 23.14 8.94
N CYS A 263 -0.01 22.22 8.37
CA CYS A 263 -0.20 20.86 8.87
C CYS A 263 0.82 19.88 8.27
N GLU A 264 1.43 19.04 9.10
CA GLU A 264 2.16 17.85 8.68
C GLU A 264 1.19 16.69 8.53
N VAL A 265 1.08 16.11 7.33
CA VAL A 265 0.16 15.00 7.04
C VAL A 265 0.93 13.70 6.90
N ILE A 266 0.64 12.74 7.77
CA ILE A 266 1.24 11.41 7.79
C ILE A 266 0.23 10.38 7.30
N ASN A 267 0.59 9.69 6.23
CA ASN A 267 -0.03 8.48 5.75
C ASN A 267 0.61 7.27 6.44
N LEU A 268 -0.14 6.60 7.32
CA LEU A 268 0.36 5.47 8.10
C LEU A 268 0.89 4.34 7.23
N ARG A 269 0.22 4.05 6.10
CA ARG A 269 0.41 2.87 5.23
C ARG A 269 0.22 1.52 5.91
N THR A 270 0.89 1.30 7.04
CA THR A 270 0.86 0.08 7.84
C THR A 270 0.19 0.36 9.18
N ILE A 271 -0.84 -0.42 9.50
CA ILE A 271 -1.51 -0.44 10.81
C ILE A 271 -0.71 -1.30 11.78
N ARG A 272 -0.17 -2.43 11.30
CA ARG A 272 0.65 -3.35 12.09
C ARG A 272 1.82 -3.90 11.27
N PRO A 273 3.09 -3.77 11.71
CA PRO A 273 3.53 -2.95 12.84
C PRO A 273 3.41 -1.45 12.54
N LEU A 274 2.97 -0.68 13.52
CA LEU A 274 2.82 0.78 13.41
C LEU A 274 4.19 1.47 13.43
N ASP A 275 4.41 2.43 12.53
CA ASP A 275 5.64 3.25 12.46
C ASP A 275 5.60 4.41 13.46
N VAL A 276 5.74 4.07 14.75
CA VAL A 276 5.59 5.04 15.85
C VAL A 276 6.66 6.13 15.80
N GLU A 277 7.88 5.78 15.40
CA GLU A 277 9.03 6.71 15.30
C GLU A 277 8.73 7.92 14.40
N THR A 278 8.11 7.69 13.23
CA THR A 278 7.73 8.77 12.31
C THR A 278 6.69 9.70 12.93
N ILE A 279 5.73 9.15 13.68
CA ILE A 279 4.68 9.92 14.35
C ILE A 279 5.29 10.75 15.49
N GLU A 280 6.09 10.13 16.37
CA GLU A 280 6.77 10.80 17.48
C GLU A 280 7.65 11.95 16.98
N THR A 281 8.46 11.70 15.95
CA THR A 281 9.34 12.72 15.35
C THR A 281 8.56 13.93 14.86
N SER A 282 7.42 13.68 14.21
CA SER A 282 6.53 14.72 13.74
C SER A 282 5.87 15.48 14.89
N VAL A 283 5.38 14.77 15.92
CA VAL A 283 4.74 15.39 17.09
C VAL A 283 5.74 16.22 17.92
N MET A 284 6.98 15.76 18.07
CA MET A 284 8.04 16.56 18.72
C MET A 284 8.31 17.87 17.98
N LYS A 285 8.12 17.91 16.67
CA LYS A 285 8.27 19.12 15.86
C LYS A 285 7.05 20.03 15.96
N THR A 286 5.84 19.49 15.89
CA THR A 286 4.59 20.27 15.78
C THR A 286 3.93 20.57 17.12
N ASN A 287 4.25 19.81 18.16
CA ASN A 287 3.69 19.83 19.51
C ASN A 287 2.18 19.50 19.60
N HIS A 288 1.55 19.09 18.49
CA HIS A 288 0.11 18.83 18.42
C HIS A 288 -0.18 17.63 17.51
N LEU A 289 -1.18 16.82 17.89
CA LEU A 289 -1.57 15.62 17.15
C LEU A 289 -3.09 15.57 16.98
N VAL A 290 -3.53 15.19 15.78
CA VAL A 290 -4.89 14.72 15.50
C VAL A 290 -4.80 13.41 14.73
N THR A 291 -5.54 12.40 15.18
CA THR A 291 -5.72 11.12 14.48
C THR A 291 -7.06 11.10 13.76
N ILE A 292 -7.07 10.71 12.47
CA ILE A 292 -8.27 10.67 11.64
C ILE A 292 -8.44 9.26 11.10
N GLU A 293 -9.60 8.65 11.36
CA GLU A 293 -9.95 7.32 10.83
C GLU A 293 -11.42 7.27 10.39
N GLY A 294 -11.73 6.33 9.48
CA GLY A 294 -13.12 6.02 9.09
C GLY A 294 -13.75 4.87 9.88
N GLY A 295 -13.03 4.31 10.86
CA GLY A 295 -13.51 3.24 11.72
C GLY A 295 -14.37 3.74 12.88
N TRP A 296 -14.87 2.81 13.68
CA TRP A 296 -15.58 3.16 14.91
C TRP A 296 -14.60 3.69 15.96
N PRO A 297 -15.01 4.70 16.77
CA PRO A 297 -14.07 5.44 17.61
C PRO A 297 -13.57 4.65 18.83
N GLN A 298 -14.41 3.80 19.42
CA GLN A 298 -14.02 3.03 20.60
C GLN A 298 -13.10 1.88 20.20
N PHE A 299 -11.92 1.81 20.83
CA PHE A 299 -10.87 0.82 20.52
C PHE A 299 -10.40 0.89 19.05
N GLY A 300 -10.49 2.08 18.45
CA GLY A 300 -10.03 2.34 17.08
C GLY A 300 -8.51 2.48 16.95
N VAL A 301 -8.05 2.74 15.73
CA VAL A 301 -6.61 2.93 15.42
C VAL A 301 -6.07 4.18 16.12
N GLY A 302 -6.86 5.25 16.18
CA GLY A 302 -6.51 6.49 16.87
C GLY A 302 -6.32 6.30 18.38
N ALA A 303 -7.02 5.33 19.00
CA ALA A 303 -6.85 5.05 20.43
C ALA A 303 -5.44 4.50 20.74
N GLU A 304 -4.94 3.56 19.92
CA GLU A 304 -3.57 3.03 20.04
C GLU A 304 -2.54 4.15 19.82
N ILE A 305 -2.70 4.96 18.77
CA ILE A 305 -1.76 6.06 18.47
C ILE A 305 -1.72 7.05 19.64
N CYS A 306 -2.87 7.49 20.14
CA CYS A 306 -2.94 8.41 21.27
C CYS A 306 -2.30 7.85 22.54
N ALA A 307 -2.52 6.56 22.83
CA ALA A 307 -1.88 5.91 23.97
C ALA A 307 -0.36 5.86 23.82
N ARG A 308 0.14 5.44 22.64
CA ARG A 308 1.57 5.31 22.36
C ARG A 308 2.33 6.64 22.37
N ILE A 309 1.67 7.73 22.01
CA ILE A 309 2.28 9.08 22.06
C ILE A 309 2.26 9.67 23.48
N MET A 310 1.40 9.15 24.36
CA MET A 310 1.32 9.58 25.76
C MET A 310 2.33 8.86 26.66
N GLU A 311 2.71 7.63 26.33
CA GLU A 311 3.72 6.81 27.03
C GLU A 311 5.15 7.36 26.89
#